data_AF-A0A518BNA1-F1
#
_entry.id   AF-A0A518BNA1-F1
#
_cell.length_a   1.000
_cell.length_b   1.000
_cell.length_c   1.000
_cell.angle_alpha   90.00
_cell.angle_beta   90.00
_cell.angle_gamma   90.00
#
_symmetry.space_group_name_H-M   'P 1'
#
loop_
_entity.id
_entity.type
_entity.pdbx_description
1 polymer ?
#
loop_
_entity_poly.entity_id
_entity_poly.type
_entity_poly.pdbx_seq_one_letter_code
_entity_poly.pdbx_strand_id
1 'polypeptide(L)'
;MPSHELRPRPPVHLSGAILCQDNAAYIGTVLENMSPYCDEIVVVDGGSTDGTQDVVSAFPKVRLFERQWDGNFSRQKNYAYDRCKGRWILNLDTDELLGGPGAKWLRALTYLPGAHWYSFPRMWLVRGEDGELRYLTSKRYWRDRQLRLFRNTRGFRYDEVRTPTHTEFAGKHGLGRALRQPWLYHYTFLMQSREEREAKCERYSKEHPNVEHLNRMYLWEESGSALDPVPTDPPKLPTAELAMG
;
A
#
# COMPACT_ATOMS: atom_id res chain seq x y z
N MET A 1 17.27 6.30 -46.95
CA MET A 1 17.08 6.46 -45.49
C MET A 1 16.44 5.18 -45.00
N PRO A 2 17.11 4.32 -44.21
CA PRO A 2 16.45 3.17 -43.64
C PRO A 2 15.42 3.67 -42.62
N SER A 3 14.16 3.29 -42.81
CA SER A 3 13.10 3.51 -41.84
C SER A 3 13.54 2.92 -40.51
N HIS A 4 13.74 3.77 -39.50
CA HIS A 4 13.85 3.33 -38.12
C HIS A 4 12.47 2.78 -37.72
N GLU A 5 12.20 1.52 -38.04
CA GLU A 5 11.13 0.78 -37.41
C GLU A 5 11.40 0.80 -35.91
N LEU A 6 10.51 1.48 -35.17
CA LEU A 6 10.52 1.50 -33.73
C LEU A 6 10.35 0.06 -33.25
N ARG A 7 11.45 -0.60 -32.88
CA ARG A 7 11.38 -1.91 -32.24
C ARG A 7 10.46 -1.78 -31.03
N PRO A 8 9.38 -2.58 -30.92
CA PRO A 8 8.52 -2.54 -29.75
C PRO A 8 9.37 -2.80 -28.51
N ARG A 9 9.24 -1.94 -27.50
CA ARG A 9 9.95 -2.14 -26.24
C ARG A 9 9.47 -3.45 -25.63
N PRO A 10 10.38 -4.30 -25.11
CA PRO A 10 9.96 -5.53 -24.45
C PRO A 10 9.00 -5.19 -23.29
N PRO A 11 7.98 -6.03 -23.06
CA PRO A 11 7.01 -5.81 -22.00
C PRO A 11 7.72 -5.65 -20.66
N VAL A 12 7.30 -4.62 -19.90
CA VAL A 12 7.89 -4.33 -18.60
C VAL A 12 7.14 -5.11 -17.53
N HIS A 13 7.83 -6.10 -16.95
CA HIS A 13 7.29 -6.91 -15.84
C HIS A 13 7.16 -6.05 -14.56
N LEU A 14 5.95 -5.97 -14.01
CA LEU A 14 5.62 -5.34 -12.72
C LEU A 14 5.22 -6.42 -11.71
N SER A 15 5.98 -6.50 -10.61
CA SER A 15 5.59 -7.29 -9.45
C SER A 15 4.73 -6.45 -8.50
N GLY A 16 3.70 -7.04 -7.92
CA GLY A 16 3.08 -6.55 -6.71
C GLY A 16 3.82 -7.04 -5.47
N ALA A 17 3.82 -6.27 -4.40
CA ALA A 17 4.31 -6.67 -3.08
C ALA A 17 3.30 -6.26 -2.00
N ILE A 18 2.91 -7.20 -1.14
CA ILE A 18 2.02 -7.00 0.00
C ILE A 18 2.63 -7.72 1.22
N LEU A 19 2.60 -7.05 2.37
CA LEU A 19 2.82 -7.70 3.66
C LEU A 19 1.48 -7.90 4.35
N CYS A 20 1.27 -9.05 4.97
CA CYS A 20 0.04 -9.32 5.70
C CYS A 20 0.32 -10.11 6.97
N GLN A 21 -0.58 -9.95 7.93
CA GLN A 21 -0.71 -10.83 9.09
C GLN A 21 -2.12 -10.65 9.63
N ASP A 22 -2.86 -11.76 9.74
CA ASP A 22 -4.24 -11.81 10.21
C ASP A 22 -5.15 -10.82 9.46
N ASN A 23 -5.21 -10.95 8.13
CA ASN A 23 -5.96 -10.08 7.23
C ASN A 23 -6.93 -10.83 6.29
N ALA A 24 -7.44 -12.00 6.68
CA ALA A 24 -8.29 -12.85 5.83
C ALA A 24 -9.52 -12.09 5.31
N ALA A 25 -10.11 -11.25 6.16
CA ALA A 25 -11.28 -10.44 5.85
C ALA A 25 -11.07 -9.39 4.73
N TYR A 26 -9.82 -8.97 4.49
CA TYR A 26 -9.51 -7.76 3.71
C TYR A 26 -8.58 -8.01 2.53
N ILE A 27 -7.64 -8.96 2.68
CA ILE A 27 -6.56 -9.14 1.71
C ILE A 27 -7.06 -9.52 0.31
N GLY A 28 -8.16 -10.27 0.23
CA GLY A 28 -8.79 -10.65 -1.04
C GLY A 28 -9.15 -9.42 -1.88
N THR A 29 -9.74 -8.39 -1.27
CA THR A 29 -10.13 -7.16 -1.98
C THR A 29 -8.91 -6.39 -2.50
N VAL A 30 -7.82 -6.34 -1.74
CA VAL A 30 -6.57 -5.70 -2.19
C VAL A 30 -5.95 -6.48 -3.35
N LEU A 31 -5.93 -7.81 -3.27
CA LEU A 31 -5.41 -8.67 -4.33
C LEU A 31 -6.23 -8.55 -5.62
N GLU A 32 -7.56 -8.52 -5.53
CA GLU A 32 -8.45 -8.25 -6.67
C GLU A 32 -8.17 -6.89 -7.30
N ASN A 33 -8.01 -5.83 -6.49
CA ASN A 33 -7.72 -4.48 -6.97
C ASN A 33 -6.34 -4.38 -7.63
N MET A 34 -5.33 -5.08 -7.10
CA MET A 34 -3.95 -5.04 -7.58
C MET A 34 -3.72 -5.90 -8.82
N SER A 35 -4.38 -7.05 -8.91
CA SER A 35 -4.16 -8.09 -9.92
C SER A 35 -4.20 -7.60 -11.38
N PRO A 36 -5.09 -6.69 -11.81
CA PRO A 36 -5.09 -6.16 -13.18
C PRO A 36 -3.78 -5.48 -13.59
N TYR A 37 -3.04 -4.93 -12.61
CA TYR A 37 -1.81 -4.18 -12.86
C TYR A 37 -0.54 -4.99 -12.69
N CYS A 38 -0.60 -6.22 -12.20
CA CYS A 38 0.59 -6.98 -11.87
C CYS A 38 0.68 -8.25 -12.73
N ASP A 39 1.91 -8.63 -13.05
CA ASP A 39 2.21 -9.88 -13.75
C ASP A 39 2.43 -11.03 -12.73
N GLU A 40 2.95 -10.68 -11.55
CA GLU A 40 2.99 -11.52 -10.35
C GLU A 40 2.72 -10.66 -9.11
N ILE A 41 2.30 -11.26 -8.00
CA ILE A 41 2.17 -10.60 -6.70
C ILE A 41 2.92 -11.43 -5.67
N VAL A 42 3.88 -10.83 -4.98
CA VAL A 42 4.56 -11.42 -3.84
C VAL A 42 3.79 -11.04 -2.58
N VAL A 43 3.29 -12.02 -1.86
CA VAL A 43 2.70 -11.83 -0.53
C VAL A 43 3.64 -12.42 0.48
N VAL A 44 4.00 -11.65 1.51
CA VAL A 44 4.76 -12.16 2.65
C VAL A 44 3.87 -12.13 3.88
N ASP A 45 3.54 -13.33 4.35
CA ASP A 45 2.69 -13.56 5.51
C ASP A 45 3.54 -13.65 6.79
N GLY A 46 3.13 -12.89 7.80
CA GLY A 46 3.81 -12.76 9.10
C GLY A 46 3.61 -13.94 10.05
N GLY A 47 2.88 -14.98 9.64
CA GLY A 47 2.45 -16.09 10.47
C GLY A 47 0.97 -15.97 10.87
N SER A 48 0.10 -15.75 9.89
CA SER A 48 -1.34 -15.60 10.12
C SER A 48 -1.98 -16.87 10.65
N THR A 49 -3.03 -16.71 11.45
CA THR A 49 -3.80 -17.79 12.08
C THR A 49 -5.29 -17.75 11.76
N ASP A 50 -5.74 -16.72 11.04
CA ASP A 50 -7.14 -16.42 10.71
C ASP A 50 -7.59 -16.93 9.33
N GLY A 51 -6.78 -17.79 8.67
CA GLY A 51 -7.06 -18.26 7.31
C GLY A 51 -6.59 -17.33 6.19
N THR A 52 -5.82 -16.27 6.49
CA THR A 52 -5.24 -15.37 5.47
C THR A 52 -4.51 -16.14 4.36
N GLN A 53 -3.73 -17.17 4.71
CA GLN A 53 -2.96 -17.94 3.73
C GLN A 53 -3.85 -18.68 2.73
N ASP A 54 -5.03 -19.14 3.14
CA ASP A 54 -5.98 -19.82 2.25
C ASP A 54 -6.59 -18.84 1.25
N VAL A 55 -7.00 -17.65 1.74
CA VAL A 55 -7.51 -16.56 0.89
C VAL A 55 -6.46 -16.17 -0.15
N VAL A 56 -5.21 -15.98 0.27
CA VAL A 56 -4.10 -15.58 -0.60
C VAL A 56 -3.79 -16.64 -1.64
N SER A 57 -3.80 -17.92 -1.26
CA SER A 57 -3.47 -19.05 -2.14
C SER A 57 -4.49 -19.27 -3.25
N ALA A 58 -5.70 -18.73 -3.13
CA ALA A 58 -6.72 -18.77 -4.17
C ALA A 58 -6.40 -17.88 -5.39
N PHE A 59 -5.44 -16.95 -5.28
CA PHE A 59 -5.12 -16.01 -6.35
C PHE A 59 -4.00 -16.53 -7.28
N PRO A 60 -4.25 -16.70 -8.58
CA PRO A 60 -3.32 -17.41 -9.48
C PRO A 60 -2.01 -16.65 -9.76
N LYS A 61 -2.00 -15.33 -9.57
CA LYS A 61 -0.80 -14.50 -9.75
C LYS A 61 0.04 -14.40 -8.48
N VAL A 62 -0.44 -14.93 -7.36
CA VAL A 62 0.22 -14.77 -6.08
C VAL A 62 1.28 -15.84 -5.87
N ARG A 63 2.42 -15.40 -5.34
CA ARG A 63 3.46 -16.24 -4.75
C ARG A 63 3.50 -15.89 -3.27
N LEU A 64 2.95 -16.77 -2.44
CA LEU A 64 2.93 -16.64 -1.00
C LEU A 64 4.27 -17.09 -0.40
N PHE A 65 4.77 -16.32 0.55
CA PHE A 65 5.93 -16.64 1.36
C PHE A 65 5.61 -16.44 2.82
N GLU A 66 5.93 -17.41 3.65
CA GLU A 66 5.86 -17.25 5.09
C GLU A 66 7.20 -16.71 5.62
N ARG A 67 7.13 -15.70 6.48
CA ARG A 67 8.25 -15.20 7.26
C ARG A 67 7.69 -14.65 8.56
N GLN A 68 7.95 -15.35 9.67
CA GLN A 68 7.52 -14.90 10.99
C GLN A 68 7.91 -13.43 11.24
N TRP A 69 6.96 -12.69 11.81
CA TRP A 69 7.17 -11.30 12.18
C TRP A 69 8.29 -11.15 13.22
N ASP A 70 9.32 -10.38 12.87
CA ASP A 70 10.51 -10.17 13.70
C ASP A 70 10.57 -8.77 14.32
N GLY A 71 9.43 -8.06 14.36
CA GLY A 71 9.34 -6.69 14.86
C GLY A 71 9.88 -5.61 13.91
N ASN A 72 10.25 -5.94 12.67
CA ASN A 72 10.89 -4.99 11.76
C ASN A 72 10.25 -5.00 10.37
N PHE A 73 9.50 -3.93 10.08
CA PHE A 73 8.78 -3.79 8.83
C PHE A 73 9.73 -3.67 7.64
N SER A 74 10.87 -3.02 7.83
CA SER A 74 11.87 -2.84 6.78
C SER A 74 12.47 -4.17 6.34
N ARG A 75 12.78 -5.08 7.27
CA ARG A 75 13.23 -6.45 6.97
C ARG A 75 12.16 -7.23 6.22
N GLN A 76 10.91 -7.14 6.68
CA GLN A 76 9.79 -7.84 6.03
C GLN A 76 9.54 -7.31 4.59
N LYS A 77 9.56 -5.98 4.39
CA LYS A 77 9.39 -5.35 3.06
C LYS A 77 10.56 -5.67 2.13
N ASN A 78 11.80 -5.58 2.62
CA ASN A 78 12.98 -5.94 1.82
C ASN A 78 12.92 -7.41 1.37
N TYR A 79 12.54 -8.32 2.28
CA TYR A 79 12.36 -9.74 1.96
C TYR A 79 11.31 -9.97 0.86
N ALA A 80 10.21 -9.22 0.86
CA ALA A 80 9.21 -9.23 -0.21
C ALA A 80 9.81 -8.72 -1.53
N TYR A 81 10.49 -7.57 -1.49
CA TYR A 81 11.06 -6.95 -2.68
C TYR A 81 12.15 -7.80 -3.36
N ASP A 82 12.91 -8.57 -2.58
CA ASP A 82 13.92 -9.50 -3.11
C ASP A 82 13.33 -10.72 -3.81
N ARG A 83 12.03 -11.01 -3.61
CA ARG A 83 11.30 -12.10 -4.28
C ARG A 83 10.59 -11.66 -5.56
N CYS A 84 10.41 -10.35 -5.73
CA CYS A 84 9.88 -9.76 -6.94
C CYS A 84 10.86 -9.96 -8.11
N LYS A 85 10.37 -10.55 -9.20
CA LYS A 85 11.09 -10.76 -10.47
C LYS A 85 10.90 -9.60 -11.45
N GLY A 86 9.89 -8.77 -11.21
CA GLY A 86 9.56 -7.59 -12.00
C GLY A 86 10.64 -6.52 -11.91
N ARG A 87 10.79 -5.76 -13.00
CA ARG A 87 11.70 -4.60 -13.07
C ARG A 87 11.15 -3.41 -12.28
N TRP A 88 9.85 -3.41 -12.04
CA TRP A 88 9.16 -2.49 -11.13
C TRP A 88 8.44 -3.27 -10.05
N ILE A 89 8.26 -2.62 -8.90
CA ILE A 89 7.48 -3.09 -7.77
C ILE A 89 6.36 -2.07 -7.54
N LEU A 90 5.14 -2.57 -7.45
CA LEU A 90 4.00 -1.89 -6.85
C LEU A 90 3.83 -2.43 -5.43
N ASN A 91 4.12 -1.64 -4.41
CA ASN A 91 3.87 -2.00 -3.01
C ASN A 91 2.51 -1.45 -2.58
N LEU A 92 1.66 -2.26 -1.96
CA LEU A 92 0.45 -1.80 -1.28
C LEU A 92 0.38 -2.44 0.12
N ASP A 93 -0.20 -1.73 1.08
CA ASP A 93 -0.54 -2.31 2.38
C ASP A 93 -1.96 -2.94 2.30
N THR A 94 -2.33 -3.81 3.25
CA THR A 94 -3.61 -4.56 3.22
C THR A 94 -4.86 -3.71 3.43
N ASP A 95 -4.69 -2.43 3.76
CA ASP A 95 -5.73 -1.43 3.93
C ASP A 95 -5.70 -0.34 2.85
N GLU A 96 -5.07 -0.61 1.69
CA GLU A 96 -4.96 0.31 0.56
C GLU A 96 -5.54 -0.25 -0.75
N LEU A 97 -6.34 0.56 -1.45
CA LEU A 97 -6.78 0.29 -2.83
C LEU A 97 -6.33 1.39 -3.78
N LEU A 98 -5.89 1.01 -4.98
CA LEU A 98 -5.64 1.93 -6.08
C LEU A 98 -6.95 2.28 -6.79
N GLY A 99 -7.19 3.58 -6.98
CA GLY A 99 -8.31 4.03 -7.79
C GLY A 99 -8.18 5.48 -8.27
N GLY A 100 -9.34 6.07 -8.57
CA GLY A 100 -9.45 7.37 -9.21
C GLY A 100 -9.07 7.34 -10.69
N PRO A 101 -9.28 8.46 -11.41
CA PRO A 101 -9.11 8.51 -12.88
C PRO A 101 -7.71 8.15 -13.39
N GLY A 102 -6.68 8.27 -12.55
CA GLY A 102 -5.30 7.93 -12.87
C GLY A 102 -4.96 6.44 -12.81
N ALA A 103 -5.78 5.59 -12.19
CA ALA A 103 -5.46 4.18 -11.98
C ALA A 103 -5.28 3.41 -13.28
N LYS A 104 -6.10 3.73 -14.30
CA LYS A 104 -5.96 3.16 -15.65
C LYS A 104 -4.60 3.41 -16.31
N TRP A 105 -3.85 4.41 -15.87
CA TRP A 105 -2.53 4.75 -16.40
C TRP A 105 -1.37 4.12 -15.63
N LEU A 106 -1.63 3.39 -14.54
CA LEU A 106 -0.58 2.84 -13.68
C LEU A 106 0.45 2.01 -14.47
N ARG A 107 -0.02 1.12 -15.35
CA ARG A 107 0.86 0.32 -16.22
C ARG A 107 1.71 1.18 -17.13
N ALA A 108 1.15 2.23 -17.73
CA ALA A 108 1.86 3.12 -18.64
C ALA A 108 3.04 3.84 -17.97
N LEU A 109 2.94 4.14 -16.66
CA LEU A 109 4.04 4.74 -15.89
C LEU A 109 5.33 3.90 -15.94
N THR A 110 5.20 2.57 -16.00
CA THR A 110 6.37 1.66 -16.03
C THR A 110 7.19 1.74 -17.32
N TYR A 111 6.61 2.29 -18.39
CA TYR A 111 7.22 2.47 -19.70
C TYR A 111 7.85 3.86 -19.90
N LEU A 112 7.64 4.80 -18.98
CA LEU A 112 8.20 6.14 -19.07
C LEU A 112 9.74 6.11 -18.94
N PRO A 113 10.49 6.59 -19.95
CA PRO A 113 11.95 6.61 -19.91
C PRO A 113 12.49 7.40 -18.72
N GLY A 114 13.57 6.92 -18.12
CA GLY A 114 14.28 7.63 -17.05
C GLY A 114 13.58 7.62 -15.69
N ALA A 115 12.32 7.20 -15.59
CA ALA A 115 11.62 7.13 -14.32
C ALA A 115 12.09 5.95 -13.45
N HIS A 116 12.23 6.24 -12.16
CA HIS A 116 12.68 5.33 -11.11
C HIS A 116 11.63 5.10 -10.04
N TRP A 117 10.79 6.10 -9.74
CA TRP A 117 9.77 6.00 -8.70
C TRP A 117 8.61 6.97 -8.92
N TYR A 118 7.46 6.61 -8.37
CA TYR A 118 6.26 7.42 -8.29
C TYR A 118 5.66 7.33 -6.89
N SER A 119 5.21 8.49 -6.38
CA SER A 119 4.36 8.52 -5.19
C SER A 119 2.95 8.91 -5.56
N PHE A 120 1.99 8.39 -4.79
CA PHE A 120 0.57 8.61 -4.94
C PHE A 120 0.01 9.31 -3.69
N PRO A 121 -1.00 10.19 -3.82
CA PRO A 121 -1.68 10.74 -2.66
C PRO A 121 -2.50 9.65 -1.97
N ARG A 122 -2.41 9.56 -0.64
CA ARG A 122 -3.23 8.70 0.19
C ARG A 122 -4.41 9.45 0.77
N MET A 123 -5.60 8.90 0.59
CA MET A 123 -6.86 9.40 1.10
C MET A 123 -7.31 8.51 2.25
N TRP A 124 -7.29 9.05 3.46
CA TRP A 124 -7.74 8.36 4.65
C TRP A 124 -9.27 8.39 4.72
N LEU A 125 -9.90 7.27 4.40
CA LEU A 125 -11.36 7.14 4.31
C LEU A 125 -12.01 6.99 5.67
N VAL A 126 -13.15 7.65 5.85
CA VAL A 126 -14.01 7.58 7.05
C VAL A 126 -15.47 7.59 6.64
N ARG A 127 -16.37 7.15 7.54
CA ARG A 127 -17.80 7.44 7.43
C ARG A 127 -18.11 8.69 8.25
N GLY A 128 -18.83 9.64 7.67
CA GLY A 128 -19.37 10.75 8.44
C GLY A 128 -20.62 10.35 9.23
N GLU A 129 -21.17 11.29 9.98
CA GLU A 129 -22.33 11.07 10.86
C GLU A 129 -23.59 10.65 10.10
N ASP A 130 -23.73 11.06 8.84
CA ASP A 130 -24.80 10.66 7.93
C ASP A 130 -24.54 9.31 7.23
N GLY A 131 -23.45 8.62 7.57
CA GLY A 131 -23.06 7.34 6.97
C GLY A 131 -22.30 7.46 5.65
N GLU A 132 -22.25 8.66 5.06
CA GLU A 132 -21.61 8.90 3.76
C GLU A 132 -20.08 8.82 3.86
N LEU A 133 -19.49 8.28 2.79
CA LEU A 133 -18.05 8.09 2.70
C LEU A 133 -17.35 9.44 2.47
N ARG A 134 -16.36 9.73 3.30
CA ARG A 134 -15.54 10.95 3.25
C ARG A 134 -14.07 10.63 3.39
N TYR A 135 -13.21 11.64 3.22
CA TYR A 135 -11.80 11.54 3.53
C TYR A 135 -11.30 12.75 4.33
N LEU A 136 -10.26 12.53 5.12
CA LEU A 136 -9.65 13.55 5.96
C LEU A 136 -8.81 14.54 5.12
N THR A 137 -9.06 15.84 5.25
CA THR A 137 -8.42 16.89 4.42
C THR A 137 -7.53 17.86 5.18
N SER A 138 -7.44 17.74 6.50
CA SER A 138 -6.53 18.57 7.30
C SER A 138 -5.07 18.32 6.93
N LYS A 139 -4.19 19.29 7.23
CA LYS A 139 -2.74 19.23 6.94
C LYS A 139 -2.06 17.93 7.43
N ARG A 140 -2.62 17.30 8.47
CA ARG A 140 -2.11 16.06 9.06
C ARG A 140 -2.37 14.82 8.19
N TYR A 141 -3.47 14.80 7.43
CA TYR A 141 -3.89 13.65 6.63
C TYR A 141 -3.79 13.90 5.11
N TRP A 142 -3.74 15.16 4.69
CA TRP A 142 -3.69 15.55 3.29
C TRP A 142 -2.71 16.72 3.06
N ARG A 143 -1.81 16.67 2.07
CA ARG A 143 -1.58 15.65 1.03
C ARG A 143 -0.55 14.60 1.49
N ASP A 144 -1.00 13.57 2.18
CA ASP A 144 -0.18 12.41 2.52
C ASP A 144 0.28 11.69 1.24
N ARG A 145 1.59 11.46 1.08
CA ARG A 145 2.16 10.91 -0.15
C ARG A 145 2.93 9.62 0.14
N GLN A 146 2.52 8.56 -0.52
CA GLN A 146 3.14 7.24 -0.37
C GLN A 146 3.88 6.85 -1.64
N LEU A 147 5.17 6.50 -1.51
CA LEU A 147 5.95 5.96 -2.63
C LEU A 147 5.57 4.49 -2.81
N ARG A 148 4.75 4.20 -3.81
CA ARG A 148 4.19 2.86 -4.04
C ARG A 148 4.64 2.18 -5.33
N LEU A 149 5.14 2.91 -6.32
CA LEU A 149 5.63 2.33 -7.58
C LEU A 149 7.09 2.71 -7.81
N PHE A 150 8.00 1.73 -7.85
CA PHE A 150 9.44 2.00 -7.95
C PHE A 150 10.20 0.88 -8.65
N ARG A 151 11.40 1.18 -9.14
CA ARG A 151 12.28 0.19 -9.79
C ARG A 151 12.74 -0.84 -8.77
N ASN A 152 12.76 -2.10 -9.18
CA ASN A 152 13.34 -3.16 -8.37
C ASN A 152 14.87 -3.11 -8.45
N THR A 153 15.49 -2.23 -7.68
CA THR A 153 16.95 -2.09 -7.56
C THR A 153 17.34 -1.99 -6.10
N ARG A 154 18.64 -2.19 -5.81
CA ARG A 154 19.18 -2.06 -4.45
C ARG A 154 18.95 -0.70 -3.81
N GLY A 155 18.78 0.36 -4.60
CA GLY A 155 18.47 1.71 -4.09
C GLY A 155 17.06 1.83 -3.49
N PHE A 156 16.15 0.90 -3.81
CA PHE A 156 14.82 0.82 -3.23
C PHE A 156 14.74 -0.34 -2.24
N ARG A 157 15.58 -0.27 -1.22
CA ARG A 157 15.57 -1.10 -0.02
C ARG A 157 15.63 -0.19 1.21
N TYR A 158 14.93 -0.58 2.26
CA TYR A 158 14.93 0.16 3.52
C TYR A 158 16.22 -0.13 4.30
N ASP A 159 16.62 0.83 5.13
CA ASP A 159 17.67 0.61 6.13
C ASP A 159 17.06 -0.12 7.33
N GLU A 160 17.34 -1.41 7.41
CA GLU A 160 16.77 -2.31 8.42
C GLU A 160 17.16 -1.93 9.85
N VAL A 161 18.28 -1.21 10.03
CA VAL A 161 18.79 -0.82 11.34
C VAL A 161 18.30 0.57 11.73
N ARG A 162 18.41 1.54 10.80
CA ARG A 162 18.09 2.95 11.08
C ARG A 162 16.60 3.27 10.97
N THR A 163 15.87 2.57 10.11
CA THR A 163 14.44 2.84 9.86
C THR A 163 13.62 1.55 9.94
N PRO A 164 13.49 0.91 11.11
CA PRO A 164 12.74 -0.35 11.25
C PRO A 164 11.24 -0.21 10.91
N THR A 165 10.73 1.02 10.90
CA THR A 165 9.33 1.40 10.62
C THR A 165 9.10 1.86 9.18
N HIS A 166 9.92 1.44 8.20
CA HIS A 166 9.67 1.59 6.75
C HIS A 166 9.42 3.03 6.24
N THR A 167 9.97 4.04 6.91
CA THR A 167 9.63 5.45 6.63
C THR A 167 10.23 5.98 5.33
N GLU A 168 11.50 5.67 5.02
CA GLU A 168 12.17 6.14 3.81
C GLU A 168 13.20 5.13 3.27
N PHE A 169 13.36 5.10 1.95
CA PHE A 169 14.43 4.35 1.29
C PHE A 169 15.76 5.11 1.41
N ALA A 170 16.73 4.56 2.14
CA ALA A 170 18.02 5.21 2.39
C ALA A 170 18.82 5.47 1.11
N GLY A 171 18.71 4.59 0.11
CA GLY A 171 19.43 4.66 -1.17
C GLY A 171 18.60 5.17 -2.34
N LYS A 172 17.50 5.89 -2.09
CA LYS A 172 16.61 6.36 -3.16
C LYS A 172 17.34 7.32 -4.09
N HIS A 173 17.61 6.87 -5.32
CA HIS A 173 18.20 7.69 -6.36
C HIS A 173 17.41 7.61 -7.67
N GLY A 174 17.62 8.60 -8.53
CA GLY A 174 17.03 8.67 -9.87
C GLY A 174 15.76 9.53 -9.96
N LEU A 175 15.40 9.85 -11.20
CA LEU A 175 14.26 10.70 -11.53
C LEU A 175 12.94 10.01 -11.12
N GLY A 176 12.12 10.69 -10.35
CA GLY A 176 10.78 10.22 -10.04
C GLY A 176 9.81 11.37 -9.83
N ARG A 177 8.53 11.04 -9.72
CA ARG A 177 7.47 12.04 -9.75
C ARG A 177 6.44 11.82 -8.66
N ALA A 178 6.13 12.89 -7.95
CA ALA A 178 4.95 13.00 -7.13
C ALA A 178 3.71 13.20 -8.05
N LEU A 179 2.91 12.16 -8.25
CA LEU A 179 1.69 12.26 -9.05
C LEU A 179 0.50 12.80 -8.24
N ARG A 180 -0.44 13.44 -8.94
CA ARG A 180 -1.74 13.83 -8.37
C ARG A 180 -2.76 12.69 -8.36
N GLN A 181 -2.55 11.67 -9.20
CA GLN A 181 -3.33 10.44 -9.33
C GLN A 181 -2.42 9.31 -9.87
N PRO A 182 -2.73 8.01 -9.66
CA PRO A 182 -3.89 7.47 -8.94
C PRO A 182 -3.93 7.85 -7.47
N TRP A 183 -5.07 7.65 -6.83
CA TRP A 183 -5.23 7.79 -5.39
C TRP A 183 -5.09 6.43 -4.71
N LEU A 184 -4.53 6.44 -3.50
CA LEU A 184 -4.57 5.32 -2.58
C LEU A 184 -5.73 5.57 -1.61
N TYR A 185 -6.81 4.81 -1.79
CA TYR A 185 -7.91 4.78 -0.84
C TYR A 185 -7.48 3.95 0.35
N HIS A 186 -7.23 4.60 1.47
CA HIS A 186 -6.77 3.96 2.70
C HIS A 186 -7.95 3.82 3.65
N TYR A 187 -8.39 2.60 3.86
CA TYR A 187 -9.67 2.29 4.48
C TYR A 187 -9.54 1.66 5.87
N THR A 188 -8.36 1.82 6.52
CA THR A 188 -8.09 1.33 7.87
C THR A 188 -9.15 1.77 8.91
N PHE A 189 -9.68 2.99 8.82
CA PHE A 189 -10.71 3.49 9.75
C PHE A 189 -12.11 2.92 9.49
N LEU A 190 -12.31 2.26 8.36
CA LEU A 190 -13.53 1.51 8.07
C LEU A 190 -13.41 0.05 8.51
N MET A 191 -12.18 -0.47 8.61
CA MET A 191 -11.88 -1.83 9.02
C MET A 191 -11.83 -2.00 10.54
N GLN A 192 -11.33 -0.98 11.23
CA GLN A 192 -11.02 -1.05 12.65
C GLN A 192 -11.99 -0.18 13.43
N SER A 193 -12.60 -0.78 14.44
CA SER A 193 -13.31 -0.07 15.50
C SER A 193 -12.39 0.97 16.18
N ARG A 194 -13.00 1.90 16.91
CA ARG A 194 -12.23 2.87 17.69
C ARG A 194 -11.35 2.19 18.73
N GLU A 195 -11.87 1.20 19.42
CA GLU A 195 -11.15 0.44 20.46
C GLU A 195 -9.90 -0.26 19.89
N GLU A 196 -10.02 -0.92 18.72
CA GLU A 196 -8.87 -1.56 18.06
C GLU A 196 -7.80 -0.55 17.66
N ARG A 197 -8.21 0.67 17.23
CA ARG A 197 -7.29 1.76 16.89
C ARG A 197 -6.59 2.33 18.13
N GLU A 198 -7.31 2.46 19.24
CA GLU A 198 -6.74 2.86 20.54
C GLU A 198 -5.69 1.82 21.00
N ALA A 199 -6.04 0.53 20.98
CA ALA A 199 -5.10 -0.55 21.30
C ALA A 199 -3.87 -0.56 20.37
N LYS A 200 -4.06 -0.28 19.07
CA LYS A 200 -2.96 -0.12 18.11
C LYS A 200 -2.05 1.06 18.48
N CYS A 201 -2.63 2.20 18.85
CA CYS A 201 -1.87 3.37 19.29
C CYS A 201 -1.04 3.06 20.54
N GLU A 202 -1.64 2.42 21.54
CA GLU A 202 -0.94 2.04 22.76
C GLU A 202 0.23 1.10 22.49
N ARG A 203 0.01 0.07 21.66
CA ARG A 203 1.07 -0.86 21.26
C ARG A 203 2.20 -0.14 20.54
N TYR A 204 1.88 0.68 19.54
CA TYR A 204 2.88 1.40 18.75
C TYR A 204 3.64 2.44 19.59
N SER A 205 2.99 3.07 20.57
CA SER A 205 3.65 4.02 21.48
C SER A 205 4.61 3.31 22.44
N LYS A 206 4.33 2.06 22.83
CA LYS A 206 5.27 1.23 23.61
C LYS A 206 6.47 0.79 22.77
N GLU A 207 6.23 0.35 21.53
CA GLU A 207 7.28 -0.13 20.62
C GLU A 207 8.15 1.01 20.05
N HIS A 208 7.54 2.18 19.83
CA HIS A 208 8.15 3.32 19.17
C HIS A 208 7.80 4.65 19.87
N PRO A 209 8.29 4.89 21.10
CA PRO A 209 7.91 6.05 21.91
C PRO A 209 8.26 7.40 21.25
N ASN A 210 9.28 7.43 20.40
CA ASN A 210 9.74 8.66 19.73
C ASN A 210 8.80 9.16 18.62
N VAL A 211 7.77 8.40 18.25
CA VAL A 211 6.81 8.74 17.18
C VAL A 211 5.36 8.70 17.64
N GLU A 212 5.10 8.88 18.94
CA GLU A 212 3.75 8.86 19.52
C GLU A 212 2.74 9.80 18.80
N HIS A 213 3.20 10.97 18.35
CA HIS A 213 2.36 11.90 17.59
C HIS A 213 1.92 11.33 16.23
N LEU A 214 2.67 10.41 15.62
CA LEU A 214 2.24 9.68 14.42
C LEU A 214 1.26 8.57 14.77
N ASN A 215 1.42 7.93 15.93
CA ASN A 215 0.49 6.91 16.41
C ASN A 215 -0.89 7.50 16.64
N ARG A 216 -0.98 8.70 17.22
CA ARG A 216 -2.26 9.44 17.39
C ARG A 216 -2.97 9.80 16.08
N MET A 217 -2.40 9.52 14.90
CA MET A 217 -3.12 9.67 13.62
C MET A 217 -4.26 8.66 13.49
N TYR A 218 -4.22 7.53 14.22
CA TYR A 218 -5.32 6.56 14.17
C TYR A 218 -6.55 7.00 14.95
N LEU A 219 -6.45 8.03 15.80
CA LEU A 219 -7.56 8.65 16.53
C LEU A 219 -7.95 9.96 15.86
N TRP A 220 -8.37 9.87 14.60
CA TRP A 220 -8.61 11.03 13.76
C TRP A 220 -9.73 11.94 14.29
N GLU A 221 -10.68 11.37 15.03
CA GLU A 221 -11.78 12.07 15.66
C GLU A 221 -11.29 13.14 16.65
N GLU A 222 -10.15 12.89 17.32
CA GLU A 222 -9.54 13.83 18.26
C GLU A 222 -8.83 14.99 17.57
N SER A 223 -8.60 14.90 16.26
CA SER A 223 -7.82 15.89 15.52
C SER A 223 -8.64 17.08 15.02
N GLY A 224 -9.98 17.02 15.10
CA GLY A 224 -10.87 18.04 14.52
C GLY A 224 -10.68 18.20 13.00
N SER A 225 -10.27 17.13 12.31
CA SER A 225 -9.99 17.20 10.88
C SER A 225 -11.23 17.47 10.05
N ALA A 226 -11.11 18.38 9.08
CA ALA A 226 -12.12 18.58 8.05
C ALA A 226 -12.32 17.29 7.23
N LEU A 227 -13.57 17.06 6.83
CA LEU A 227 -14.01 15.91 6.03
C LEU A 227 -14.59 16.42 4.71
N ASP A 228 -14.02 15.97 3.59
CA ASP A 228 -14.56 16.27 2.27
C ASP A 228 -15.19 15.00 1.65
N PRO A 229 -16.18 15.16 0.74
CA PRO A 229 -16.69 14.03 -0.05
C PRO A 229 -15.58 13.35 -0.85
N VAL A 230 -15.65 12.03 -0.97
CA VAL A 230 -14.72 11.30 -1.84
C VAL A 230 -14.99 11.69 -3.31
N PRO A 231 -13.99 12.16 -4.08
CA PRO A 231 -14.25 12.75 -5.40
C PRO A 231 -14.76 11.78 -6.48
N THR A 232 -14.50 10.49 -6.32
CA THR A 232 -15.03 9.41 -7.17
C THR A 232 -15.24 8.18 -6.32
N ASP A 233 -16.22 7.35 -6.67
CA ASP A 233 -16.47 6.09 -6.00
C ASP A 233 -15.17 5.28 -5.86
N PRO A 234 -14.84 4.81 -4.65
CA PRO A 234 -13.68 3.97 -4.46
C PRO A 234 -13.89 2.64 -5.23
N PRO A 235 -12.80 1.90 -5.49
CA PRO A 235 -12.92 0.48 -5.80
C PRO A 235 -13.77 -0.22 -4.72
N LYS A 236 -14.36 -1.37 -5.07
CA LYS A 236 -15.18 -2.19 -4.15
C LYS A 236 -14.43 -2.34 -2.81
N LEU A 237 -14.98 -1.76 -1.75
CA LEU A 237 -14.47 -1.91 -0.40
C LEU A 237 -14.82 -3.31 0.13
N PRO A 238 -14.03 -3.87 1.06
CA PRO A 238 -14.38 -5.13 1.70
C PRO A 238 -15.72 -5.00 2.43
N THR A 239 -16.57 -6.02 2.32
CA THR A 239 -17.88 -6.08 2.97
C THR A 239 -17.73 -6.47 4.43
N ALA A 240 -18.45 -5.78 5.33
CA ALA A 240 -18.41 -6.01 6.78
C ALA A 240 -18.73 -7.46 7.20
N GLU A 241 -19.42 -8.23 6.35
CA GLU A 241 -19.73 -9.65 6.58
C GLU A 241 -18.48 -10.56 6.65
N LEU A 242 -17.34 -10.13 6.09
CA LEU A 242 -16.08 -10.89 6.18
C LEU A 242 -15.27 -10.56 7.45
N ALA A 243 -15.64 -9.53 8.21
CA ALA A 243 -14.88 -9.06 9.38
C ALA A 243 -15.35 -9.68 10.71
N MET A 244 -16.43 -10.47 10.71
CA MET A 244 -16.99 -11.10 11.93
C MET A 244 -17.09 -12.64 11.83
N GLY A 245 -16.30 -13.26 10.96
CA GLY A 245 -16.21 -14.71 10.82
C GLY A 245 -15.09 -15.30 11.68
#